data_AF-A0A561EKW5-F1
#
_entry.id   AF-A0A561EKW5-F1
#
_cell.length_a   1.000
_cell.length_b   1.000
_cell.length_c   1.000
_cell.angle_alpha   90.00
_cell.angle_beta   90.00
_cell.angle_gamma   90.00
#
_symmetry.space_group_name_H-M   'P 1'
#
loop_
_entity.id
_entity.type
_entity.pdbx_description
1 polymer ?
#
loop_
_entity_poly.entity_id
_entity_poly.type
_entity_poly.pdbx_seq_one_letter_code
_entity_poly.pdbx_strand_id
1 'polypeptide(L)'
;MSADLLLRALHDKAEPPLRPLPEGVAELLQSLEAPPRLAAHLRAVHDVAHQLVDWTGQRHPGLTFDREAVLFGAATHDVGKAVHVAELSGGGSAHEEAGRELLLARGVTCRAGQRPVGAPCSLAGPVSRARR
;
A
#
# COMPACT_ATOMS: atom_id res chain seq x y z
N MET A 1 -0.70 20.72 10.76
CA MET A 1 0.73 20.37 10.61
C MET A 1 0.93 18.90 10.23
N SER A 2 0.32 17.92 10.91
CA SER A 2 0.47 16.49 10.51
C SER A 2 -0.06 16.17 9.11
N ALA A 3 -1.24 16.68 8.73
CA ALA A 3 -1.85 16.45 7.41
C ALA A 3 -1.01 16.97 6.23
N ASP A 4 -0.34 18.12 6.41
CA ASP A 4 0.56 18.69 5.40
C ASP A 4 1.80 17.81 5.19
N LEU A 5 2.39 17.32 6.28
CA LEU A 5 3.51 16.38 6.20
C LEU A 5 3.11 15.05 5.55
N LEU A 6 1.88 14.57 5.75
CA LEU A 6 1.38 13.36 5.11
C LEU A 6 1.24 13.56 3.60
N LEU A 7 0.63 14.67 3.16
CA LEU A 7 0.51 15.00 1.74
C LEU A 7 1.88 15.08 1.06
N ARG A 8 2.85 15.72 1.73
CA ARG A 8 4.24 15.77 1.27
C ARG A 8 4.86 14.37 1.17
N ALA A 9 4.68 13.52 2.18
CA ALA A 9 5.17 12.15 2.14
C ALA A 9 4.57 11.31 0.99
N LEU A 10 3.32 11.60 0.59
CA LEU A 10 2.65 10.94 -0.52
C LEU A 10 3.10 11.48 -1.88
N HIS A 11 3.26 12.79 -2.02
CA HIS A 11 3.32 13.46 -3.34
C HIS A 11 4.61 14.22 -3.64
N ASP A 12 5.40 14.62 -2.64
CA ASP A 12 6.61 15.40 -2.89
C ASP A 12 7.61 14.58 -3.71
N LYS A 13 8.27 15.27 -4.64
CA LYS A 13 9.38 14.71 -5.40
C LYS A 13 10.49 14.30 -4.43
N ALA A 14 10.81 13.01 -4.40
CA ALA A 14 11.99 12.51 -3.70
C ALA A 14 13.22 12.57 -4.62
N GLU A 15 14.40 12.58 -4.02
CA GLU A 15 15.66 12.36 -4.72
C GLU A 15 16.35 11.14 -4.12
N PRO A 16 16.47 10.01 -4.87
CA PRO A 16 15.94 9.77 -6.23
C PRO A 16 14.39 9.76 -6.27
N PRO A 17 13.78 10.00 -7.45
CA PRO A 17 12.33 10.03 -7.60
C PRO A 17 11.71 8.67 -7.27
N LEU A 18 10.72 8.68 -6.38
CA LEU A 18 9.95 7.49 -6.03
C LEU A 18 8.65 7.43 -6.84
N ARG A 19 8.28 6.22 -7.28
CA ARG A 19 6.95 5.98 -7.86
C ARG A 19 5.84 6.32 -6.86
N PRO A 20 4.73 6.94 -7.31
CA PRO A 20 3.59 7.21 -6.44
C PRO A 20 2.92 5.90 -6.01
N LEU A 21 2.30 5.90 -4.84
CA LEU A 21 1.40 4.82 -4.44
C LEU A 21 0.15 4.80 -5.34
N PRO A 22 -0.53 3.65 -5.47
CA PRO A 22 -1.85 3.59 -6.09
C PRO A 22 -2.81 4.60 -5.44
N GLU A 23 -3.62 5.30 -6.23
CA GLU A 23 -4.49 6.39 -5.78
C GLU A 23 -5.34 6.01 -4.57
N GLY A 24 -6.05 4.88 -4.65
CA GLY A 24 -6.87 4.40 -3.52
C GLY A 24 -6.07 4.15 -2.24
N VAL A 25 -4.80 3.74 -2.34
CA VAL A 25 -3.94 3.53 -1.17
C VAL A 25 -3.54 4.87 -0.56
N ALA A 26 -3.21 5.87 -1.39
CA ALA A 26 -2.95 7.23 -0.92
C ALA A 26 -4.20 7.85 -0.26
N GLU A 27 -5.39 7.66 -0.84
CA GLU A 27 -6.66 8.07 -0.24
C GLU A 27 -6.94 7.36 1.09
N LEU A 28 -6.65 6.06 1.16
CA LEU A 28 -6.76 5.27 2.38
C LEU A 28 -5.87 5.85 3.49
N LEU A 29 -4.60 6.10 3.21
CA LEU A 29 -3.67 6.68 4.19
C LEU A 29 -4.11 8.08 4.65
N GLN A 30 -4.63 8.91 3.73
CA GLN A 30 -5.22 10.21 4.10
C GLN A 30 -6.45 10.06 4.99
N SER A 31 -7.36 9.12 4.67
CA SER A 31 -8.58 8.88 5.44
C SER A 31 -8.31 8.37 6.86
N LEU A 32 -7.16 7.73 7.07
CA LEU A 32 -6.70 7.24 8.38
C LEU A 32 -5.82 8.25 9.12
N GLU A 33 -5.59 9.44 8.55
CA GLU A 33 -4.64 10.42 9.07
C GLU A 33 -3.27 9.78 9.37
N ALA A 34 -2.82 8.90 8.46
CA ALA A 34 -1.66 8.06 8.68
C ALA A 34 -0.39 8.87 9.01
N PRO A 35 0.49 8.37 9.89
CA PRO A 35 1.76 9.03 10.17
C PRO A 35 2.58 9.25 8.88
N PRO A 36 3.15 10.45 8.64
CA PRO A 36 3.88 10.75 7.41
C PRO A 36 5.02 9.75 7.11
N ARG A 37 5.69 9.26 8.15
CA ARG A 37 6.75 8.24 8.03
C ARG A 37 6.23 6.92 7.45
N LEU A 38 5.00 6.52 7.76
CA LEU A 38 4.39 5.32 7.20
C LEU A 38 4.15 5.49 5.69
N ALA A 39 3.59 6.63 5.28
CA ALA A 39 3.37 6.92 3.87
C ALA A 39 4.68 6.96 3.06
N ALA A 40 5.72 7.61 3.61
CA ALA A 40 7.04 7.64 2.99
C ALA A 40 7.66 6.24 2.86
N HIS A 41 7.53 5.40 3.91
CA HIS A 41 7.99 4.01 3.90
C HIS A 41 7.28 3.18 2.83
N LEU A 42 5.95 3.20 2.81
CA LEU A 42 5.17 2.46 1.82
C LEU A 42 5.52 2.89 0.39
N ARG A 43 5.72 4.19 0.15
CA ARG A 43 6.11 4.72 -1.16
C ARG A 43 7.50 4.22 -1.58
N ALA A 44 8.47 4.20 -0.67
CA ALA A 44 9.81 3.70 -0.94
C ALA A 44 9.82 2.19 -1.23
N VAL A 45 9.10 1.40 -0.43
CA VAL A 45 8.99 -0.06 -0.62
C VAL A 45 8.25 -0.39 -1.93
N HIS A 46 7.20 0.37 -2.27
CA HIS A 46 6.48 0.20 -3.54
C HIS A 46 7.38 0.48 -4.75
N ASP A 47 8.21 1.51 -4.69
CA ASP A 47 9.19 1.80 -5.75
C ASP A 47 10.21 0.66 -5.91
N VAL A 48 10.77 0.17 -4.81
CA VAL A 48 11.70 -0.98 -4.84
C VAL A 48 11.00 -2.24 -5.34
N ALA A 49 9.74 -2.47 -4.98
CA ALA A 49 8.97 -3.60 -5.49
C ALA A 49 8.83 -3.55 -7.02
N HIS A 50 8.60 -2.36 -7.61
CA HIS A 50 8.65 -2.18 -9.06
C HIS A 50 10.00 -2.60 -9.65
N GLN A 51 11.10 -2.11 -9.06
CA GLN A 51 12.45 -2.44 -9.53
C GLN A 51 12.72 -3.95 -9.47
N LEU A 52 12.33 -4.61 -8.37
CA LEU A 52 12.52 -6.05 -8.16
C LEU A 52 11.67 -6.88 -9.12
N VAL A 53 10.41 -6.50 -9.32
CA VAL A 53 9.51 -7.19 -10.26
C VAL A 53 10.03 -7.08 -11.69
N ASP A 54 10.42 -5.87 -12.12
CA ASP A 54 10.91 -5.64 -13.47
C ASP A 54 12.25 -6.37 -13.69
N TRP A 55 13.16 -6.34 -12.70
CA TRP A 55 14.41 -7.09 -12.73
C TRP A 55 14.17 -8.61 -12.79
N THR A 56 13.26 -9.11 -11.98
CA THR A 56 12.93 -10.55 -11.92
C THR A 56 12.34 -11.02 -13.24
N GLY A 57 11.44 -10.25 -13.85
CA GLY A 57 10.86 -10.58 -15.15
C GLY A 57 11.91 -10.65 -16.27
N GLN A 58 12.94 -9.81 -16.21
CA GLN A 58 14.05 -9.83 -17.18
C GLN A 58 15.03 -10.99 -16.92
N ARG A 59 15.35 -11.27 -15.65
CA ARG A 59 16.39 -12.25 -15.28
C ARG A 59 15.86 -13.68 -15.18
N HIS A 60 14.57 -13.84 -14.89
CA HIS A 60 13.90 -15.11 -14.63
C HIS A 60 12.53 -15.17 -15.33
N PRO A 61 12.49 -15.14 -16.68
CA PRO A 61 11.22 -15.08 -17.43
C PRO A 61 10.29 -16.28 -17.22
N GLY A 62 10.82 -17.42 -16.74
CA GLY A 62 10.03 -18.60 -16.39
C GLY A 62 9.39 -18.55 -14.99
N LEU A 63 9.77 -17.58 -14.14
CA LEU A 63 9.18 -17.43 -12.82
C LEU A 63 7.79 -16.79 -12.95
N THR A 64 6.76 -17.55 -12.58
CA THR A 64 5.39 -17.07 -12.63
C THR A 64 4.98 -16.50 -11.27
N PHE A 65 4.61 -15.23 -11.23
CA PHE A 65 4.03 -14.58 -10.06
C PHE A 65 3.05 -13.49 -10.51
N ASP A 66 2.13 -13.13 -9.63
CA ASP A 66 1.19 -12.04 -9.89
C ASP A 66 1.86 -10.70 -9.58
N ARG A 67 2.34 -10.04 -10.63
CA ARG A 67 2.99 -8.73 -10.56
C ARG A 67 2.14 -7.70 -9.81
N GLU A 68 0.85 -7.61 -10.16
CA GLU A 68 -0.03 -6.60 -9.57
C GLU A 68 -0.31 -6.89 -8.10
N ALA A 69 -0.43 -8.16 -7.72
CA ALA A 69 -0.54 -8.54 -6.30
C ALA A 69 0.71 -8.18 -5.49
N VAL A 70 1.91 -8.37 -6.06
CA VAL A 70 3.18 -7.98 -5.39
C VAL A 70 3.24 -6.47 -5.18
N LEU A 71 2.94 -5.68 -6.21
CA LEU A 71 3.01 -4.22 -6.16
C LEU A 71 1.96 -3.64 -5.22
N PHE A 72 0.75 -4.18 -5.25
CA PHE A 72 -0.32 -3.79 -4.33
C PHE A 72 0.03 -4.18 -2.89
N GLY A 73 0.50 -5.42 -2.67
CA GLY A 73 0.96 -5.90 -1.37
C GLY A 73 2.05 -5.00 -0.78
N ALA A 74 3.06 -4.63 -1.59
CA ALA A 74 4.10 -3.69 -1.17
C ALA A 74 3.54 -2.33 -0.73
N ALA A 75 2.58 -1.80 -1.50
CA ALA A 75 1.92 -0.52 -1.22
C ALA A 75 1.06 -0.55 0.06
N THR A 76 0.60 -1.71 0.51
CA THR A 76 -0.36 -1.82 1.63
C THR A 76 0.15 -2.61 2.84
N HIS A 77 1.30 -3.28 2.77
CA HIS A 77 1.71 -4.29 3.76
C HIS A 77 1.65 -3.80 5.22
N ASP A 78 2.03 -2.55 5.45
CA ASP A 78 2.08 -1.92 6.77
C ASP A 78 0.89 -0.99 7.05
N VAL A 79 -0.19 -1.02 6.27
CA VAL A 79 -1.31 -0.06 6.41
C VAL A 79 -1.98 -0.12 7.79
N GLY A 80 -1.96 -1.28 8.46
CA GLY A 80 -2.46 -1.40 9.83
C GLY A 80 -1.65 -0.62 10.86
N LYS A 81 -0.42 -0.19 10.55
CA LYS A 81 0.37 0.69 11.42
C LYS A 81 -0.18 2.11 11.50
N ALA A 82 -1.15 2.47 10.65
CA ALA A 82 -1.95 3.68 10.83
C ALA A 82 -2.88 3.58 12.06
N VAL A 83 -3.28 2.36 12.44
CA VAL A 83 -4.08 2.08 13.65
C VAL A 83 -3.16 1.76 14.84
N HIS A 84 -2.16 0.90 14.62
CA HIS A 84 -1.18 0.50 15.64
C HIS A 84 0.14 1.28 15.52
N VAL A 85 0.06 2.60 15.69
CA VAL A 85 1.18 3.54 15.45
C VAL A 85 2.45 3.20 16.26
N ALA A 86 2.32 2.60 17.44
CA ALA A 86 3.45 2.18 18.26
C ALA A 86 4.37 1.16 17.54
N GLU A 87 3.80 0.35 16.64
CA GLU A 87 4.53 -0.66 15.85
C GLU A 87 5.31 -0.06 14.65
N LEU A 88 5.30 1.27 14.46
CA LEU A 88 6.18 1.94 13.50
C LEU A 88 7.65 1.99 13.96
N SER A 89 7.88 1.93 15.27
CA SER A 89 9.21 2.00 15.87
C SER A 89 9.46 0.89 16.89
N GLY A 90 8.40 0.25 17.41
CA GLY A 90 8.48 -0.93 18.26
C GLY A 90 8.21 -2.22 17.49
N GLY A 91 8.49 -3.35 18.12
CA GLY A 91 8.00 -4.65 17.65
C GLY A 91 6.51 -4.82 17.88
N GLY A 92 5.90 -5.76 17.15
CA GLY A 92 4.49 -6.09 17.25
C GLY A 92 3.97 -6.68 15.94
N SER A 93 2.76 -7.22 15.97
CA SER A 93 2.09 -7.82 14.80
C SER A 93 0.61 -7.49 14.74
N ALA A 94 0.10 -6.60 15.60
CA ALA A 94 -1.31 -6.24 15.59
C ALA A 94 -1.69 -5.50 14.29
N HIS A 95 -0.73 -4.78 13.69
CA HIS A 95 -0.92 -4.14 12.39
C HIS A 95 -1.26 -5.13 11.25
N GLU A 96 -0.91 -6.41 11.35
CA GLU A 96 -1.16 -7.37 10.28
C GLU A 96 -2.66 -7.65 10.12
N GLU A 97 -3.33 -8.03 11.22
CA GLU A 97 -4.77 -8.29 11.18
C GLU A 97 -5.56 -6.98 10.99
N ALA A 98 -5.17 -5.89 11.67
CA ALA A 98 -5.82 -4.59 11.47
C ALA A 98 -5.69 -4.10 10.02
N GLY A 99 -4.54 -4.29 9.38
CA GLY A 99 -4.31 -3.97 7.98
C GLY A 99 -5.20 -4.80 7.06
N ARG A 100 -5.30 -6.11 7.32
CA ARG A 100 -6.19 -7.01 6.61
C ARG A 100 -7.66 -6.58 6.72
N GLU A 101 -8.14 -6.28 7.92
CA GLU A 101 -9.52 -5.83 8.17
C GLU A 101 -9.83 -4.53 7.41
N LEU A 102 -8.90 -3.55 7.44
CA LEU A 102 -9.02 -2.29 6.69
C LEU A 102 -9.16 -2.52 5.18
N LEU A 103 -8.34 -3.40 4.61
CA LEU A 103 -8.38 -3.71 3.19
C LEU A 103 -9.67 -4.45 2.80
N LEU A 104 -10.09 -5.43 3.61
CA LEU A 104 -11.36 -6.15 3.40
C LEU A 104 -12.57 -5.21 3.47
N ALA A 105 -12.60 -4.29 4.44
CA ALA A 105 -13.65 -3.29 4.57
C ALA A 105 -13.74 -2.34 3.37
N ARG A 106 -12.63 -2.19 2.62
CA ARG A 106 -12.55 -1.41 1.36
C ARG A 106 -12.80 -2.25 0.11
N GLY A 107 -13.27 -3.49 0.27
CA GLY A 107 -13.62 -4.39 -0.83
C GLY A 107 -12.42 -5.03 -1.53
N VAL A 108 -11.24 -5.05 -0.91
CA VAL A 108 -10.06 -5.73 -1.47
C VAL A 108 -10.26 -7.23 -1.36
N THR A 109 -10.53 -7.89 -2.49
CA THR A 109 -10.66 -9.36 -2.57
C THR A 109 -9.36 -10.02 -3.06
N CYS A 110 -8.21 -9.46 -2.69
CA CYS A 110 -6.88 -9.93 -3.11
C CYS A 110 -6.44 -11.16 -2.31
N ARG A 111 -7.12 -12.30 -2.52
CA ARG A 111 -6.65 -13.59 -2.00
C ARG A 111 -5.88 -14.32 -3.08
N ALA A 112 -4.61 -14.66 -2.80
CA ALA A 112 -3.82 -15.52 -3.67
C ALA A 112 -4.56 -16.83 -3.94
N GLY A 113 -4.80 -17.14 -5.22
CA GLY A 113 -5.44 -18.40 -5.67
C GLY A 113 -6.95 -18.37 -5.90
N GLN A 114 -7.68 -17.28 -5.59
CA GLN A 114 -9.13 -17.17 -5.87
C GLN A 114 -9.47 -16.21 -7.03
N ARG A 115 -8.46 -15.69 -7.72
CA ARG A 115 -8.62 -14.62 -8.69
C ARG A 115 -8.33 -15.11 -10.12
N PRO A 116 -9.09 -14.63 -11.13
CA PRO A 116 -8.69 -14.78 -12.52
C PRO A 116 -7.28 -14.21 -12.72
N VAL A 117 -6.42 -14.95 -13.42
CA VAL A 117 -5.09 -14.49 -13.80
C VAL A 117 -5.23 -13.15 -14.55
N GLY A 118 -4.58 -12.11 -14.06
CA GLY A 118 -4.53 -10.80 -14.73
C GLY A 118 -5.59 -9.76 -14.32
N ALA A 119 -6.47 -10.03 -13.35
CA ALA A 119 -7.26 -8.94 -12.75
C ALA A 119 -6.31 -7.90 -12.08
N PRO A 120 -6.73 -6.66 -11.78
CA PRO A 120 -5.96 -5.75 -10.93
C PRO A 120 -6.31 -5.94 -9.45
N CYS A 121 -5.32 -5.80 -8.56
CA CYS A 121 -5.57 -5.68 -7.13
C CYS A 121 -5.77 -4.20 -6.83
N SER A 122 -7.01 -3.82 -6.50
CA SER A 122 -7.34 -2.43 -6.22
C SER A 122 -8.34 -2.34 -5.06
N LEU A 123 -8.31 -1.19 -4.39
CA LEU A 123 -9.40 -0.79 -3.51
C LEU A 123 -10.64 -0.51 -4.37
N ALA A 124 -11.83 -0.88 -3.89
CA ALA A 124 -13.07 -0.42 -4.53
C ALA A 124 -13.13 1.12 -4.42
N GLY A 125 -13.70 1.78 -5.43
CA GLY A 125 -13.73 3.25 -5.58
C GLY A 125 -14.29 4.02 -4.36
N PRO A 126 -14.27 5.37 -4.40
CA PRO A 126 -14.36 6.21 -3.21
C PRO A 126 -15.56 5.87 -2.33
N VAL A 127 -15.30 5.69 -1.03
CA VAL A 127 -16.33 5.47 -0.01
C VAL A 127 -17.18 6.74 0.07
N SER A 128 -18.40 6.68 -0.45
CA SER A 128 -19.42 7.70 -0.23
C SER A 128 -19.51 7.97 1.28
N ARG A 129 -19.12 9.18 1.70
CA ARG A 129 -19.33 9.65 3.07
C ARG A 129 -20.83 9.57 3.36
N ALA A 130 -21.25 8.56 4.11
CA ALA A 130 -22.58 8.52 4.68
C ALA A 130 -22.70 9.73 5.63
N ARG A 131 -23.36 10.78 5.15
CA ARG A 131 -23.75 11.93 5.96
C ARG A 131 -24.66 11.41 7.07
N ARG A 132 -24.24 11.60 8.33
CA ARG A 132 -25.16 11.63 9.47
C ARG A 132 -25.64 13.06 9.66
#